data_AF-A0A8T4G9M8-F1
#
_entry.id   AF-A0A8T4G9M8-F1
#
_cell.length_a   1.000
_cell.length_b   1.000
_cell.length_c   1.000
_cell.angle_alpha   90.00
_cell.angle_beta   90.00
_cell.angle_gamma   90.00
#
_symmetry.space_group_name_H-M   'P 1'
#
loop_
_entity.id
_entity.type
_entity.pdbx_description
1 polymer ?
#
loop_
_entity_poly.entity_id
_entity_poly.type
_entity_poly.pdbx_seq_one_letter_code
_entity_poly.pdbx_strand_id
1 'polypeptide(L)'
;MIKRAEEIGFNKDIIVELYNECKNPTNQSVLKLLIFHFDALMQEKSISQAHKDIANSLADEIKEIGPINEAFFEDYNIFNRQTYRLNHVIRTLNQEFGTKIPEIDTSEEHYRKIRNVLGYTTLIDSYNELYKSAGKLPSNRDEDYWKFYMNFFLFMADFYFLEEKVAYKTAFVTTGKIAATLGLAKTQAVLGPKGYGLLLSEIHWMLRGEINEGWDGLLDALRNNSLMIFYLRELKINKGKKL
;
A
#
# COMPACT_ATOMS: atom_id res chain seq x y z
N MET A 1 -1.15 -22.65 -1.39
CA MET A 1 -1.54 -21.24 -1.61
C MET A 1 -0.84 -20.30 -0.61
N ILE A 2 -1.05 -20.44 0.70
CA ILE A 2 -0.35 -19.61 1.73
C ILE A 2 1.16 -19.59 1.54
N LYS A 3 1.80 -20.77 1.47
CA LYS A 3 3.24 -20.88 1.20
C LYS A 3 3.67 -20.17 -0.09
N ARG A 4 2.85 -20.25 -1.14
CA ARG A 4 3.14 -19.59 -2.42
C ARG A 4 3.02 -18.08 -2.32
N ALA A 5 2.02 -17.57 -1.58
CA ALA A 5 1.89 -16.15 -1.28
C ALA A 5 3.14 -15.63 -0.55
N GLU A 6 3.60 -16.33 0.49
CA GLU A 6 4.84 -15.99 1.22
C GLU A 6 6.07 -15.97 0.31
N GLU A 7 6.25 -17.00 -0.51
CA GLU A 7 7.38 -17.11 -1.45
C GLU A 7 7.47 -15.92 -2.40
N ILE A 8 6.32 -15.45 -2.91
CA ILE A 8 6.28 -14.33 -3.86
C ILE A 8 6.08 -12.97 -3.20
N GLY A 9 5.96 -12.91 -1.87
CA GLY A 9 5.75 -11.67 -1.12
C GLY A 9 4.33 -11.09 -1.20
N PHE A 10 3.33 -11.90 -1.51
CA PHE A 10 1.92 -11.51 -1.39
C PHE A 10 1.44 -11.68 0.06
N ASN A 11 0.62 -10.75 0.54
CA ASN A 11 0.03 -10.77 1.86
C ASN A 11 -0.85 -12.01 2.03
N LYS A 12 -0.35 -12.97 2.80
CA LYS A 12 -1.05 -14.24 3.06
C LYS A 12 -2.32 -14.05 3.86
N ASP A 13 -2.46 -12.98 4.63
CA ASP A 13 -3.61 -12.76 5.50
C ASP A 13 -4.87 -12.51 4.68
N ILE A 14 -4.73 -11.91 3.49
CA ILE A 14 -5.79 -11.82 2.47
C ILE A 14 -6.34 -13.21 2.15
N ILE A 15 -5.45 -14.17 1.91
CA ILE A 15 -5.83 -15.55 1.58
C ILE A 15 -6.51 -16.24 2.76
N VAL A 16 -5.99 -16.04 3.98
CA VAL A 16 -6.56 -16.61 5.20
C VAL A 16 -7.97 -16.06 5.45
N GLU A 17 -8.16 -14.75 5.30
CA GLU A 17 -9.46 -14.11 5.51
C GLU A 17 -10.48 -14.57 4.47
N LEU A 18 -10.13 -14.55 3.18
CA LEU A 18 -11.00 -15.07 2.11
C LEU A 18 -11.36 -16.55 2.33
N TYR A 19 -10.41 -17.36 2.78
CA TYR A 19 -10.68 -18.76 3.10
C TYR A 19 -11.66 -18.91 4.28
N ASN A 20 -11.52 -18.08 5.32
CA ASN A 20 -12.43 -18.10 6.46
C ASN A 20 -13.84 -17.65 6.07
N GLU A 21 -13.97 -16.63 5.22
CA GLU A 21 -15.26 -16.19 4.69
C GLU A 21 -15.93 -17.24 3.78
N CYS A 22 -15.13 -18.02 3.03
CA CYS A 22 -15.61 -19.13 2.20
C CYS A 22 -16.25 -20.27 2.99
N LYS A 23 -16.02 -20.38 4.31
CA LYS A 23 -16.69 -21.38 5.15
C LYS A 23 -18.20 -21.14 5.27
N ASN A 24 -18.69 -19.94 4.89
CA ASN A 24 -20.11 -19.65 4.80
C ASN A 24 -20.64 -19.97 3.38
N PRO A 25 -21.46 -21.02 3.20
CA PRO A 25 -21.81 -21.59 1.88
C PRO A 25 -22.64 -20.66 0.98
N THR A 26 -23.11 -19.52 1.47
CA THR A 26 -23.89 -18.54 0.70
C THR A 26 -23.03 -17.55 -0.09
N ASN A 27 -21.71 -17.50 0.14
CA ASN A 27 -20.86 -16.44 -0.39
C ASN A 27 -20.09 -16.84 -1.67
N GLN A 28 -20.83 -17.07 -2.77
CA GLN A 28 -20.24 -17.44 -4.07
C GLN A 28 -19.23 -16.41 -4.61
N SER A 29 -19.36 -15.14 -4.22
CA SER A 29 -18.44 -14.08 -4.63
C SER A 29 -17.04 -14.26 -4.01
N VAL A 30 -16.96 -14.66 -2.74
CA VAL A 30 -15.68 -14.93 -2.07
C VAL A 30 -15.00 -16.15 -2.67
N LEU A 31 -15.75 -17.19 -3.04
CA LEU A 31 -15.19 -18.35 -3.72
C LEU A 31 -14.54 -17.96 -5.07
N LYS A 32 -15.21 -17.12 -5.87
CA LYS A 32 -14.64 -16.59 -7.13
C LYS A 32 -13.37 -15.79 -6.88
N LEU A 33 -13.36 -14.97 -5.82
CA LEU A 33 -12.19 -14.18 -5.44
C LEU A 33 -11.02 -15.07 -4.99
N LEU A 34 -11.29 -16.13 -4.24
CA LEU A 34 -10.27 -17.10 -3.81
C LEU A 34 -9.66 -17.85 -5.00
N ILE A 35 -10.50 -18.27 -5.96
CA ILE A 35 -10.05 -18.90 -7.23
C ILE A 35 -9.18 -17.93 -8.02
N PHE A 36 -9.61 -16.66 -8.14
CA PHE A 36 -8.80 -15.63 -8.80
C PHE A 36 -7.41 -15.49 -8.16
N HIS A 37 -7.34 -15.42 -6.82
CA HIS A 37 -6.06 -15.34 -6.12
C HIS A 37 -5.19 -16.58 -6.37
N PHE A 38 -5.78 -17.78 -6.30
CA PHE A 38 -5.07 -19.02 -6.62
C PHE A 38 -4.47 -18.97 -8.03
N ASP A 39 -5.29 -18.64 -9.03
CA ASP A 39 -4.89 -18.55 -10.43
C ASP A 39 -3.83 -17.47 -10.69
N ALA A 40 -3.85 -16.38 -9.93
CA ALA A 40 -2.89 -15.29 -10.05
C ALA A 40 -1.54 -15.62 -9.39
N LEU A 41 -1.56 -16.29 -8.23
CA LEU A 41 -0.38 -16.74 -7.49
C LEU A 41 0.37 -17.87 -8.21
N MET A 42 -0.36 -18.71 -8.95
CA MET A 42 0.19 -19.85 -9.69
C MET A 42 0.60 -19.49 -11.12
N GLN A 43 0.22 -18.31 -11.62
CA GLN A 43 0.61 -17.87 -12.97
C GLN A 43 2.13 -17.69 -13.06
N GLU A 44 2.74 -18.35 -14.05
CA GLU A 44 4.13 -18.14 -14.42
C GLU A 44 4.40 -16.66 -14.72
N LYS A 45 5.51 -16.15 -14.17
CA LYS A 45 5.91 -14.75 -14.35
C LYS A 45 6.89 -14.68 -15.50
N SER A 46 6.66 -13.74 -16.40
CA SER A 46 7.57 -13.47 -17.51
C SER A 46 7.82 -11.97 -17.58
N ILE A 47 9.06 -11.55 -17.35
CA ILE A 47 9.50 -10.16 -17.39
C ILE A 47 10.44 -9.99 -18.59
N SER A 48 10.14 -9.04 -19.48
CA SER A 48 10.99 -8.76 -20.63
C SER A 48 12.38 -8.27 -20.19
N GLN A 49 13.40 -8.49 -21.03
CA GLN A 49 14.75 -8.05 -20.70
C GLN A 49 14.82 -6.53 -20.47
N ALA A 50 14.14 -5.73 -21.30
CA ALA A 50 14.08 -4.28 -21.12
C ALA A 50 13.55 -3.88 -19.74
N HIS A 51 12.50 -4.54 -19.24
CA HIS A 51 11.99 -4.29 -17.89
C HIS A 51 12.94 -4.79 -16.80
N LYS A 52 13.66 -5.90 -17.03
CA LYS A 52 14.71 -6.34 -16.10
C LYS A 52 15.83 -5.31 -15.97
N ASP A 53 16.24 -4.71 -17.09
CA ASP A 53 17.29 -3.69 -17.11
C ASP A 53 16.86 -2.43 -16.34
N ILE A 54 15.61 -1.98 -16.53
CA ILE A 54 15.01 -0.89 -15.74
C ILE A 54 14.99 -1.25 -14.25
N ALA A 55 14.49 -2.44 -13.91
CA ALA A 55 14.42 -2.88 -12.52
C ALA A 55 15.80 -2.96 -11.85
N ASN A 56 16.83 -3.40 -12.58
CA ASN A 56 18.20 -3.41 -12.08
C ASN A 56 18.71 -1.99 -11.79
N SER A 57 18.48 -1.05 -12.71
CA SER A 57 18.85 0.36 -12.51
C SER A 57 18.15 0.96 -11.29
N LEU A 58 16.83 0.76 -11.17
CA LEU A 58 16.07 1.26 -10.02
C LEU A 58 16.50 0.59 -8.72
N ALA A 59 16.79 -0.72 -8.75
CA ALA A 59 17.25 -1.46 -7.58
C ALA A 59 18.61 -0.93 -7.09
N ASP A 60 19.52 -0.54 -7.99
CA ASP A 60 20.79 0.08 -7.61
C ASP A 60 20.57 1.39 -6.86
N GLU A 61 19.65 2.25 -7.32
CA GLU A 61 19.28 3.48 -6.61
C GLU A 61 18.68 3.21 -5.22
N ILE A 62 17.77 2.24 -5.11
CA ILE A 62 17.17 1.85 -3.83
C ILE A 62 18.23 1.28 -2.87
N LYS A 63 19.16 0.46 -3.37
CA LYS A 63 20.26 -0.09 -2.57
C LYS A 63 21.19 1.01 -2.04
N GLU A 64 21.42 2.08 -2.81
CA GLU A 64 22.21 3.23 -2.38
C GLU A 64 21.54 4.10 -1.31
N ILE A 65 20.20 4.15 -1.29
CA ILE A 65 19.46 4.82 -0.21
C ILE A 65 19.63 4.04 1.10
N GLY A 66 19.64 2.70 1.01
CA GLY A 66 19.70 1.80 2.15
C GLY A 66 18.33 1.62 2.82
N PRO A 67 18.24 0.84 3.92
CA PRO A 67 17.00 0.73 4.69
C PRO A 67 16.68 2.06 5.37
N ILE A 68 15.39 2.34 5.57
CA ILE A 68 14.93 3.50 6.34
C ILE A 68 14.35 3.05 7.68
N ASN A 69 14.45 3.91 8.68
CA ASN A 69 13.88 3.72 10.02
C ASN A 69 13.30 5.05 10.50
N GLU A 70 12.80 5.11 11.73
CA GLU A 70 12.19 6.33 12.29
C GLU A 70 13.15 7.53 12.26
N ALA A 71 14.46 7.30 12.46
CA ALA A 71 15.47 8.35 12.43
C ALA A 71 15.59 9.04 11.05
N PHE A 72 15.14 8.40 9.97
CA PHE A 72 14.99 9.02 8.65
C PHE A 72 14.14 10.29 8.70
N PHE A 73 13.09 10.29 9.53
CA PHE A 73 12.14 11.40 9.66
C PHE A 73 12.54 12.37 10.79
N GLU A 74 13.62 12.10 11.52
CA GLU A 74 14.10 12.96 12.61
C GLU A 74 15.11 14.02 12.15
N ASP A 75 15.79 13.79 11.03
CA ASP A 75 16.78 14.72 10.45
C ASP A 75 16.34 15.19 9.05
N TYR A 76 16.14 16.50 8.91
CA TYR A 76 15.71 17.11 7.65
C TYR A 76 16.72 16.91 6.51
N ASN A 77 18.02 16.94 6.77
CA ASN A 77 19.03 16.77 5.73
C ASN A 77 19.07 15.33 5.22
N ILE A 78 18.90 14.35 6.11
CA ILE A 78 18.75 12.94 5.75
C ILE A 78 17.47 12.75 4.92
N PHE A 79 16.33 13.24 5.42
CA PHE A 79 15.06 13.21 4.70
C PHE A 79 15.22 13.81 3.30
N ASN A 80 15.66 15.07 3.19
CA ASN A 80 15.77 15.79 1.93
C ASN A 80 16.66 15.05 0.92
N ARG A 81 17.84 14.57 1.35
CA ARG A 81 18.77 13.85 0.46
C ARG A 81 18.18 12.55 -0.08
N GLN A 82 17.54 11.76 0.78
CA GLN A 82 17.00 10.47 0.38
C GLN A 82 15.69 10.60 -0.39
N THR A 83 14.86 11.57 -0.02
CA THR A 83 13.65 11.94 -0.76
C THR A 83 14.00 12.42 -2.17
N TYR A 84 15.09 13.17 -2.36
CA TYR A 84 15.55 13.54 -3.70
C TYR A 84 15.87 12.33 -4.58
N ARG A 85 16.55 11.32 -4.01
CA ARG A 85 16.83 10.05 -4.70
C ARG A 85 15.55 9.31 -5.01
N LEU A 86 14.61 9.26 -4.08
CA LEU A 86 13.32 8.63 -4.32
C LEU A 86 12.50 9.35 -5.41
N ASN A 87 12.53 10.68 -5.46
CA ASN A 87 11.93 11.46 -6.54
C ASN A 87 12.59 11.18 -7.90
N HIS A 88 13.88 10.86 -7.93
CA HIS A 88 14.54 10.40 -9.17
C HIS A 88 13.95 9.07 -9.63
N VAL A 89 13.85 8.09 -8.74
CA VAL A 89 13.22 6.79 -9.01
C VAL A 89 11.76 6.95 -9.50
N ILE A 90 10.97 7.82 -8.87
CA ILE A 90 9.58 8.14 -9.26
C ILE A 90 9.53 8.71 -10.68
N ARG A 91 10.41 9.67 -11.00
CA ARG A 91 10.49 10.29 -12.33
C ARG A 91 10.81 9.25 -13.40
N THR A 92 11.79 8.38 -13.15
CA THR A 92 12.15 7.29 -14.07
C THR A 92 10.93 6.39 -14.35
N LEU A 93 10.17 6.01 -13.33
CA LEU A 93 8.97 5.19 -13.54
C LEU A 93 7.85 5.90 -14.29
N ASN A 94 7.59 7.17 -13.96
CA ASN A 94 6.60 7.95 -14.69
C ASN A 94 6.96 8.07 -16.17
N GLN A 95 8.26 8.17 -16.49
CA GLN A 95 8.76 8.19 -17.87
C GLN A 95 8.62 6.82 -18.55
N GLU A 96 9.09 5.76 -17.91
CA GLU A 96 9.14 4.41 -18.51
C GLU A 96 7.76 3.75 -18.62
N PHE A 97 6.90 3.94 -17.63
CA PHE A 97 5.60 3.26 -17.54
C PHE A 97 4.41 4.18 -17.83
N GLY A 98 4.62 5.50 -17.96
CA GLY A 98 3.53 6.45 -18.13
C GLY A 98 2.61 6.54 -16.91
N THR A 99 3.12 6.20 -15.72
CA THR A 99 2.44 6.42 -14.45
C THR A 99 2.39 7.91 -14.11
N LYS A 100 1.59 8.27 -13.11
CA LYS A 100 1.43 9.66 -12.65
C LYS A 100 1.64 9.75 -11.15
N ILE A 101 2.69 9.10 -10.67
CA ILE A 101 3.04 9.09 -9.26
C ILE A 101 3.58 10.49 -8.91
N PRO A 102 3.00 11.18 -7.92
CA PRO A 102 3.49 12.49 -7.52
C PRO A 102 4.88 12.37 -6.88
N GLU A 103 5.73 13.37 -7.12
CA GLU A 103 6.98 13.53 -6.39
C GLU A 103 6.70 13.99 -4.95
N ILE A 104 7.55 13.57 -4.03
CA ILE A 104 7.53 13.94 -2.62
C ILE A 104 8.02 15.38 -2.48
N ASP A 105 7.30 16.22 -1.74
CA ASP A 105 7.75 17.57 -1.43
C ASP A 105 8.95 17.53 -0.46
N THR A 106 10.07 18.12 -0.84
CA THR A 106 11.29 18.16 -0.02
C THR A 106 11.38 19.41 0.86
N SER A 107 10.34 20.26 0.89
CA SER A 107 10.32 21.49 1.67
C SER A 107 10.37 21.21 3.18
N GLU A 108 10.95 22.14 3.95
CA GLU A 108 11.02 22.01 5.41
C GLU A 108 9.62 22.06 6.06
N GLU A 109 8.70 22.82 5.47
CA GLU A 109 7.29 22.86 5.89
C GLU A 109 6.64 21.48 5.75
N HIS A 110 6.83 20.84 4.60
CA HIS A 110 6.33 19.51 4.33
C HIS A 110 6.95 18.47 5.26
N TYR A 111 8.28 18.50 5.44
CA TYR A 111 8.97 17.64 6.40
C TYR A 111 8.40 17.76 7.82
N ARG A 112 8.13 18.98 8.31
CA ARG A 112 7.52 19.20 9.63
C ARG A 112 6.09 18.65 9.70
N LYS A 113 5.30 18.81 8.63
CA LYS A 113 3.95 18.26 8.53
C LYS A 113 4.00 16.75 8.58
N ILE A 114 4.89 16.14 7.80
CA ILE A 114 5.13 14.71 7.78
C ILE A 114 5.52 14.27 9.19
N ARG A 115 6.63 14.72 9.76
CA ARG A 115 7.10 14.30 11.09
C ARG A 115 6.02 14.26 12.21
N ASN A 116 5.02 15.14 12.15
CA ASN A 116 3.94 15.22 13.14
C ASN A 116 2.72 14.32 12.88
N VAL A 117 2.57 13.74 11.68
CA VAL A 117 1.55 12.72 11.41
C VAL A 117 2.02 11.42 12.07
N LEU A 118 1.28 10.98 13.10
CA LEU A 118 1.46 9.69 13.74
C LEU A 118 1.55 8.58 12.68
N GLY A 119 2.61 7.76 12.72
CA GLY A 119 2.67 6.49 12.00
C GLY A 119 3.30 6.51 10.60
N TYR A 120 4.59 6.83 10.50
CA TYR A 120 5.41 6.49 9.30
C TYR A 120 5.69 5.00 9.18
N THR A 121 5.25 4.20 10.14
CA THR A 121 5.53 2.77 10.23
C THR A 121 5.13 2.04 8.96
N THR A 122 3.92 2.27 8.44
CA THR A 122 3.45 1.64 7.20
C THR A 122 4.33 1.99 6.00
N LEU A 123 4.73 3.27 5.88
CA LEU A 123 5.62 3.73 4.81
C LEU A 123 7.05 3.17 4.95
N ILE A 124 7.57 3.11 6.17
CA ILE A 124 8.88 2.53 6.50
C ILE A 124 8.88 1.04 6.15
N ASP A 125 7.83 0.33 6.53
CA ASP A 125 7.70 -1.11 6.31
C ASP A 125 7.62 -1.44 4.82
N SER A 126 6.78 -0.75 4.05
CA SER A 126 6.66 -0.99 2.61
C SER A 126 7.92 -0.59 1.85
N TYR A 127 8.59 0.51 2.23
CA TYR A 127 9.90 0.84 1.69
C TYR A 127 10.93 -0.26 2.01
N ASN A 128 10.96 -0.77 3.24
CA ASN A 128 11.95 -1.79 3.61
C ASN A 128 11.68 -3.13 2.90
N GLU A 129 10.43 -3.45 2.58
CA GLU A 129 10.10 -4.58 1.69
C GLU A 129 10.57 -4.32 0.24
N LEU A 130 10.44 -3.09 -0.26
CA LEU A 130 11.03 -2.69 -1.53
C LEU A 130 12.57 -2.85 -1.50
N TYR A 131 13.25 -2.32 -0.48
CA TYR A 131 14.69 -2.47 -0.30
C TYR A 131 15.13 -3.94 -0.25
N LYS A 132 14.43 -4.79 0.51
CA LYS A 132 14.71 -6.24 0.56
C LYS A 132 14.56 -6.90 -0.83
N SER A 133 13.55 -6.50 -1.60
CA SER A 133 13.36 -7.02 -2.96
C SER A 133 14.41 -6.51 -3.94
N ALA A 134 14.84 -5.25 -3.81
CA ALA A 134 15.94 -4.65 -4.58
C ALA A 134 17.28 -5.38 -4.32
N GLY A 135 17.51 -5.82 -3.08
CA GLY A 135 18.68 -6.62 -2.70
C GLY A 135 18.80 -7.98 -3.40
N LYS A 136 17.73 -8.46 -4.06
CA LYS A 136 17.75 -9.69 -4.86
C LYS A 136 18.11 -9.44 -6.33
N LEU A 137 18.21 -8.19 -6.75
CA LEU A 137 18.49 -7.82 -8.13
C LEU A 137 19.98 -7.41 -8.32
N PRO A 138 20.61 -7.83 -9.43
CA PRO A 138 20.04 -8.60 -10.54
C PRO A 138 19.78 -10.08 -10.22
N SER A 139 18.72 -10.65 -10.80
CA SER A 139 18.36 -12.07 -10.65
C SER A 139 18.23 -12.77 -11.99
N ASN A 140 18.33 -14.11 -11.98
CA ASN A 140 17.97 -14.97 -13.10
C ASN A 140 16.51 -15.47 -13.03
N ARG A 141 15.75 -15.04 -12.02
CA ARG A 141 14.36 -15.45 -11.79
C ARG A 141 13.40 -14.29 -12.00
N ASP A 142 12.42 -14.48 -12.87
CA ASP A 142 11.39 -13.47 -13.17
C ASP A 142 10.53 -13.15 -11.94
N GLU A 143 10.42 -14.08 -10.99
CA GLU A 143 9.73 -13.81 -9.72
C GLU A 143 10.40 -12.73 -8.87
N ASP A 144 11.74 -12.62 -8.89
CA ASP A 144 12.42 -11.60 -8.08
C ASP A 144 12.16 -10.20 -8.65
N TYR A 145 12.15 -10.06 -9.98
CA TYR A 145 11.77 -8.82 -10.66
C TYR A 145 10.28 -8.48 -10.45
N TRP A 146 9.41 -9.48 -10.56
CA TRP A 146 7.98 -9.30 -10.31
C TRP A 146 7.72 -8.83 -8.88
N LYS A 147 8.41 -9.42 -7.89
CA LYS A 147 8.32 -9.01 -6.48
C LYS A 147 8.85 -7.60 -6.27
N PHE A 148 9.96 -7.24 -6.92
CA PHE A 148 10.49 -5.87 -6.89
C PHE A 148 9.45 -4.86 -7.37
N TYR A 149 8.85 -5.07 -8.55
CA TYR A 149 7.81 -4.17 -9.07
C TYR A 149 6.57 -4.12 -8.19
N MET A 150 6.12 -5.27 -7.65
CA MET A 150 4.98 -5.30 -6.73
C MET A 150 5.23 -4.44 -5.50
N ASN A 151 6.35 -4.67 -4.81
CA ASN A 151 6.73 -3.90 -3.61
C ASN A 151 6.93 -2.41 -3.94
N PHE A 152 7.46 -2.12 -5.14
CA PHE A 152 7.59 -0.75 -5.61
C PHE A 152 6.24 -0.04 -5.68
N PHE A 153 5.28 -0.62 -6.39
CA PHE A 153 3.98 0.02 -6.57
C PHE A 153 3.17 0.09 -5.27
N LEU A 154 3.36 -0.86 -4.35
CA LEU A 154 2.78 -0.80 -3.01
C LEU A 154 3.34 0.36 -2.20
N PHE A 155 4.67 0.50 -2.17
CA PHE A 155 5.32 1.64 -1.50
C PHE A 155 4.82 2.99 -2.05
N MET A 156 4.58 3.09 -3.36
CA MET A 156 4.02 4.31 -3.96
C MET A 156 2.55 4.54 -3.62
N ALA A 157 1.78 3.47 -3.46
CA ALA A 157 0.40 3.58 -2.98
C ALA A 157 0.35 4.07 -1.52
N ASP A 158 1.22 3.54 -0.65
CA ASP A 158 1.36 4.01 0.74
C ASP A 158 1.76 5.48 0.80
N PHE A 159 2.77 5.86 0.01
CA PHE A 159 3.23 7.24 -0.05
C PHE A 159 2.12 8.19 -0.51
N TYR A 160 1.42 7.84 -1.60
CA TYR A 160 0.29 8.64 -2.09
C TYR A 160 -0.83 8.76 -1.05
N PHE A 161 -1.11 7.70 -0.31
CA PHE A 161 -2.15 7.69 0.72
C PHE A 161 -1.83 8.66 1.87
N LEU A 162 -0.58 8.64 2.33
CA LEU A 162 -0.06 9.54 3.34
C LEU A 162 -0.17 11.02 2.90
N GLU A 163 0.18 11.32 1.65
CA GLU A 163 0.15 12.67 1.09
C GLU A 163 -1.26 13.28 1.03
N GLU A 164 -2.19 12.53 0.45
CA GLU A 164 -3.52 13.03 0.12
C GLU A 164 -4.48 13.04 1.33
N LYS A 165 -4.04 12.56 2.51
CA LYS A 165 -4.86 12.42 3.72
C LYS A 165 -6.25 11.89 3.40
N VAL A 166 -6.35 10.87 2.54
CA VAL A 166 -7.62 10.47 1.91
C VAL A 166 -8.62 10.04 2.97
N ALA A 167 -9.48 10.97 3.38
CA ALA A 167 -10.54 10.73 4.34
C ALA A 167 -11.61 9.83 3.72
N TYR A 168 -11.97 8.80 4.48
CA TYR A 168 -12.65 7.61 4.01
C TYR A 168 -14.03 7.81 3.38
N LYS A 169 -14.19 7.26 2.17
CA LYS A 169 -15.44 6.63 1.71
C LYS A 169 -15.11 5.38 0.90
N THR A 170 -15.30 4.21 1.53
CA THR A 170 -15.22 2.84 0.96
C THR A 170 -13.89 2.45 0.30
N ALA A 171 -13.16 1.49 0.90
CA ALA A 171 -11.88 0.97 0.39
C ALA A 171 -11.92 0.63 -1.11
N PHE A 172 -12.99 0.00 -1.60
CA PHE A 172 -13.10 -0.39 -3.01
C PHE A 172 -13.13 0.80 -3.99
N VAL A 173 -13.89 1.85 -3.68
CA VAL A 173 -13.95 3.06 -4.51
C VAL A 173 -12.62 3.81 -4.46
N THR A 174 -11.99 3.84 -3.28
CA THR A 174 -10.68 4.46 -3.09
C THR A 174 -9.59 3.73 -3.88
N THR A 175 -9.53 2.39 -3.84
CA THR A 175 -8.59 1.59 -4.65
C THR A 175 -8.70 1.93 -6.14
N GLY A 176 -9.93 1.97 -6.68
CA GLY A 176 -10.16 2.31 -8.08
C GLY A 176 -9.71 3.73 -8.44
N LYS A 177 -9.97 4.70 -7.55
CA LYS A 177 -9.51 6.08 -7.73
C LYS A 177 -7.99 6.20 -7.68
N ILE A 178 -7.35 5.57 -6.70
CA ILE A 178 -5.88 5.55 -6.58
C ILE A 178 -5.27 4.94 -7.85
N ALA A 179 -5.79 3.79 -8.28
CA ALA A 179 -5.30 3.13 -9.48
C ALA A 179 -5.45 4.00 -10.73
N ALA A 180 -6.57 4.72 -10.88
CA ALA A 180 -6.79 5.64 -11.98
C ALA A 180 -5.88 6.87 -11.90
N THR A 181 -5.75 7.49 -10.72
CA THR A 181 -4.93 8.69 -10.51
C THR A 181 -3.46 8.40 -10.77
N LEU A 182 -2.93 7.32 -10.19
CA LEU A 182 -1.53 6.92 -10.32
C LEU A 182 -1.22 6.28 -11.69
N GLY A 183 -2.25 5.95 -12.49
CA GLY A 183 -2.07 5.26 -13.76
C GLY A 183 -1.64 3.80 -13.62
N LEU A 184 -1.99 3.13 -12.51
CA LEU A 184 -1.51 1.78 -12.18
C LEU A 184 -1.92 0.71 -13.20
N ALA A 185 -2.90 0.97 -14.06
CA ALA A 185 -3.23 0.07 -15.17
C ALA A 185 -2.02 -0.22 -16.07
N LYS A 186 -1.06 0.72 -16.16
CA LYS A 186 0.18 0.56 -16.93
C LYS A 186 1.16 -0.44 -16.32
N THR A 187 1.02 -0.75 -15.03
CA THR A 187 1.85 -1.77 -14.37
C THR A 187 1.59 -3.18 -14.89
N GLN A 188 0.48 -3.40 -15.63
CA GLN A 188 0.23 -4.65 -16.35
C GLN A 188 1.35 -5.01 -17.34
N ALA A 189 2.13 -4.03 -17.81
CA ALA A 189 3.30 -4.27 -18.67
C ALA A 189 4.37 -5.16 -17.99
N VAL A 190 4.45 -5.14 -16.65
CA VAL A 190 5.40 -5.93 -15.86
C VAL A 190 4.72 -6.96 -14.98
N LEU A 191 3.53 -6.68 -14.45
CA LEU A 191 2.82 -7.60 -13.55
C LEU A 191 1.91 -8.59 -14.30
N GLY A 192 1.56 -8.28 -15.55
CA GLY A 192 0.46 -8.93 -16.28
C GLY A 192 -0.92 -8.62 -15.67
N PRO A 193 -2.02 -9.03 -16.32
CA PRO A 193 -3.38 -8.72 -15.87
C PRO A 193 -3.71 -9.28 -14.47
N LYS A 194 -3.31 -10.52 -14.17
CA LYS A 194 -3.58 -11.12 -12.85
C LYS A 194 -2.69 -10.53 -11.76
N GLY A 195 -1.42 -10.23 -12.07
CA GLY A 195 -0.54 -9.56 -11.11
C GLY A 195 -1.01 -8.14 -10.79
N TYR A 196 -1.52 -7.40 -11.78
CA TYR A 196 -2.21 -6.14 -11.53
C TYR A 196 -3.43 -6.31 -10.62
N GLY A 197 -4.23 -7.37 -10.81
CA GLY A 197 -5.34 -7.65 -9.91
C GLY A 197 -4.89 -8.01 -8.47
N LEU A 198 -3.73 -8.66 -8.30
CA LEU A 198 -3.13 -8.85 -6.97
C LEU A 198 -2.69 -7.53 -6.35
N LEU A 199 -2.05 -6.63 -7.12
CA LEU A 199 -1.68 -5.29 -6.66
C LEU A 199 -2.91 -4.51 -6.18
N LEU A 200 -4.01 -4.53 -6.93
CA LEU A 200 -5.25 -3.88 -6.50
C LEU A 200 -5.84 -4.52 -5.24
N SER A 201 -5.71 -5.85 -5.09
CA SER A 201 -6.16 -6.55 -3.88
C SER A 201 -5.35 -6.07 -2.67
N GLU A 202 -4.03 -6.06 -2.75
CA GLU A 202 -3.16 -5.55 -1.68
C GLU A 202 -3.52 -4.11 -1.28
N ILE A 203 -3.64 -3.20 -2.24
CA ILE A 203 -4.04 -1.80 -1.98
C ILE A 203 -5.42 -1.75 -1.32
N HIS A 204 -6.37 -2.58 -1.75
CA HIS A 204 -7.70 -2.64 -1.15
C HIS A 204 -7.65 -3.10 0.32
N TRP A 205 -6.85 -4.12 0.62
CA TRP A 205 -6.72 -4.68 1.96
C TRP A 205 -5.95 -3.78 2.91
N MET A 206 -4.88 -3.16 2.42
CA MET A 206 -4.15 -2.08 3.09
C MET A 206 -5.09 -0.94 3.50
N LEU A 207 -5.91 -0.44 2.55
CA LEU A 207 -6.95 0.54 2.86
C LEU A 207 -7.96 -0.01 3.89
N ARG A 208 -8.38 -1.27 3.79
CA ARG A 208 -9.33 -1.84 4.76
C ARG A 208 -8.74 -1.91 6.18
N GLY A 209 -7.47 -2.26 6.32
CA GLY A 209 -6.77 -2.27 7.61
C GLY A 209 -6.75 -0.88 8.24
N GLU A 210 -6.29 0.11 7.49
CA GLU A 210 -6.23 1.51 7.92
C GLU A 210 -7.64 2.09 8.23
N ILE A 211 -8.71 1.67 7.53
CA ILE A 211 -10.11 2.01 7.91
C ILE A 211 -10.40 1.52 9.30
N ASN A 212 -10.16 0.23 9.52
CA ASN A 212 -10.58 -0.45 10.73
C ASN A 212 -9.79 0.08 11.92
N GLU A 213 -8.47 0.25 11.78
CA GLU A 213 -7.62 0.84 12.81
C GLU A 213 -7.96 2.31 13.08
N GLY A 214 -8.20 3.12 12.04
CA GLY A 214 -8.64 4.51 12.20
C GLY A 214 -10.03 4.62 12.84
N TRP A 215 -10.93 3.68 12.57
CA TRP A 215 -12.26 3.60 13.17
C TRP A 215 -12.20 3.11 14.62
N ASP A 216 -11.40 2.09 14.90
CA ASP A 216 -11.20 1.55 16.24
C ASP A 216 -10.49 2.57 17.14
N GLY A 217 -9.48 3.27 16.62
CA GLY A 217 -8.83 4.38 17.31
C GLY A 217 -9.78 5.56 17.58
N LEU A 218 -10.68 5.88 16.64
CA LEU A 218 -11.74 6.88 16.87
C LEU A 218 -12.76 6.38 17.91
N LEU A 219 -13.21 5.13 17.84
CA LEU A 219 -14.13 4.55 18.80
C LEU A 219 -13.53 4.50 20.20
N ASP A 220 -12.25 4.15 20.32
CA ASP A 220 -11.54 4.11 21.59
C ASP A 220 -11.28 5.52 22.12
N ALA A 221 -10.94 6.49 21.28
CA ALA A 221 -10.89 7.89 21.67
C ALA A 221 -12.25 8.42 22.15
N LEU A 222 -13.36 8.00 21.53
CA LEU A 222 -14.73 8.34 21.94
C LEU A 222 -15.19 7.60 23.21
N ARG A 223 -14.66 6.40 23.48
CA ARG A 223 -14.93 5.63 24.70
C ARG A 223 -14.10 6.11 25.90
N ASN A 224 -12.85 6.49 25.65
CA ASN A 224 -11.89 6.93 26.67
C ASN A 224 -12.06 8.42 27.03
N ASN A 225 -12.56 9.27 26.11
CA ASN A 225 -13.10 10.58 26.48
C ASN A 225 -14.54 10.43 26.97
N SER A 226 -14.70 10.25 28.28
CA SER A 226 -15.96 10.16 29.03
C SER A 226 -16.82 11.44 29.04
N LEU A 227 -16.98 12.11 27.90
CA LEU A 227 -17.89 13.26 27.70
C LEU A 227 -19.13 12.92 26.85
N MET A 228 -19.18 11.76 26.18
CA MET A 228 -20.36 11.36 25.41
C MET A 228 -21.47 10.68 26.21
N ILE A 229 -21.25 10.33 27.49
CA ILE A 229 -22.33 9.85 28.36
C ILE A 229 -23.29 11.01 28.69
N PHE A 230 -22.82 12.26 28.76
CA PHE A 230 -23.68 13.41 29.06
C PHE A 230 -24.58 13.76 27.86
N TYR A 231 -24.02 13.82 26.64
CA TYR A 231 -24.76 14.17 25.43
C TYR A 231 -25.75 13.08 24.97
N LEU A 232 -25.42 11.80 25.12
CA LEU A 232 -26.35 10.71 24.76
C LEU A 232 -27.46 10.51 25.80
N ARG A 233 -27.25 10.94 27.06
CA ARG A 233 -28.28 10.95 28.10
C ARG A 233 -29.28 12.10 27.88
N GLU A 234 -28.83 13.28 27.45
CA GLU A 234 -29.74 14.37 27.06
C GLU A 234 -30.53 14.07 25.78
N LEU A 235 -29.93 13.40 24.78
CA LEU A 235 -30.65 12.99 23.56
C LEU A 235 -31.67 11.88 23.81
N LYS A 236 -31.48 11.04 24.85
CA LYS A 236 -32.52 10.08 25.29
C LYS A 236 -33.63 10.74 26.12
N ILE A 237 -33.34 11.81 26.86
CA ILE A 237 -34.36 12.57 27.62
C ILE A 237 -35.28 13.37 26.67
N ASN A 238 -34.74 13.93 25.58
CA ASN A 238 -35.53 14.69 24.60
C ASN A 238 -36.33 13.84 23.59
N LYS A 239 -36.10 12.52 23.51
CA LYS A 239 -36.99 11.59 22.77
C LYS A 239 -38.20 11.13 23.59
N GLY A 240 -38.29 11.51 24.87
CA GLY A 240 -39.41 11.22 25.76
C GLY A 240 -40.39 12.37 25.97
N LYS A 241 -40.20 13.53 25.32
CA LYS A 241 -41.14 14.67 25.37
C LYS A 241 -41.44 15.21 23.98
N LYS A 242 -42.47 14.66 23.36
CA LYS A 242 -43.31 15.40 22.41
C LYS A 242 -44.78 15.08 22.75
N LEU A 243 -45.43 16.12 23.28
CA LEU A 243 -46.85 16.35 23.57
C LEU A 243 -47.56 15.30 24.43
#